data_AF-M7YQJ1-F1
#
_entry.id   AF-M7YQJ1-F1
#
_cell.length_a   1.000
_cell.length_b   1.000
_cell.length_c   1.000
_cell.angle_alpha   90.00
_cell.angle_beta   90.00
_cell.angle_gamma   90.00
#
_symmetry.space_group_name_H-M   'P 1'
#
loop_
_entity.id
_entity.type
_entity.pdbx_description
1 polymer ?
#
loop_
_entity_poly.entity_id
_entity_poly.type
_entity_poly.pdbx_seq_one_letter_code
_entity_poly.pdbx_strand_id
1 'polypeptide(L)'
;MEYLTAVLASKVYDVAVETPLERAGKLSERLGVDLRIKREDLQPVFSFKLRGAYNMMSKLSQEQLNNGVICSSAGNHAQGVALSARKLGCDAIIVMPVTTPEIKWRSVERLGATVILKGDSYDEAQSYAKLRCQEEGRTFIPPFDHPDIIAGQGTVGMEIVHQLQGPLHAIFVPVGGGGLIAGIAAYVKRVLPEVKIIGVEPSDANAMALSLCHGQRVMLKHAGGFANGAAVKVVGKETFRLCQNFVDGIVLVSQDAICASIKDMFEENRNIPEPSGALALAGAEAYCKYYGLKGETVVAISSGANMNFDTLRLVAELPDVGRKPEAVLATFLPEEQGSFKKFAELFGRMNITGFKHICDSHGKEALVLHSGSDNVGDERAKLLAWLGICMGTTTGIFNLMTAGLGLYVKAQHPSAHPLVVTCWEALPLTMVRVVLVSSLGATLALVILLMYASMKMTLQGGSPSGSA
;
A
#
# COMPACT_ATOMS: atom_id res chain seq x y z
N MET A 1 27.05 -19.70 -10.02
CA MET A 1 26.95 -20.28 -11.38
C MET A 1 25.66 -21.07 -11.53
N GLU A 2 25.30 -21.94 -10.58
CA GLU A 2 24.06 -22.74 -10.66
C GLU A 2 22.78 -21.94 -10.95
N TYR A 3 22.48 -20.89 -10.17
CA TYR A 3 21.30 -20.04 -10.42
C TYR A 3 21.36 -19.27 -11.75
N LEU A 4 22.55 -18.86 -12.21
CA LEU A 4 22.69 -18.17 -13.50
C LEU A 4 22.23 -19.08 -14.63
N THR A 5 22.73 -20.31 -14.68
CA THR A 5 22.32 -21.31 -15.68
C THR A 5 20.85 -21.66 -15.54
N ALA A 6 20.34 -21.83 -14.32
CA ALA A 6 18.94 -22.16 -14.07
C ALA A 6 17.96 -21.05 -14.52
N VAL A 7 18.36 -19.78 -14.40
CA VAL A 7 17.59 -18.63 -14.90
C VAL A 7 17.58 -18.62 -16.42
N LEU A 8 18.75 -18.78 -17.07
CA LEU A 8 18.86 -18.78 -18.53
C LEU A 8 18.13 -19.96 -19.19
N ALA A 9 18.10 -21.12 -18.54
CA ALA A 9 17.41 -22.32 -19.03
C ALA A 9 15.91 -22.36 -18.65
N SER A 10 15.39 -21.31 -18.02
CA SER A 10 14.03 -21.27 -17.53
C SER A 10 13.01 -21.21 -18.68
N LYS A 11 11.88 -21.91 -18.53
CA LYS A 11 10.79 -21.96 -19.52
C LYS A 11 9.66 -20.97 -19.23
N VAL A 12 9.92 -19.89 -18.48
CA VAL A 12 8.88 -18.95 -18.01
C VAL A 12 8.03 -18.36 -19.14
N TYR A 13 8.60 -18.17 -20.34
CA TYR A 13 7.94 -17.53 -21.47
C TYR A 13 6.84 -18.36 -22.13
N ASP A 14 6.64 -19.61 -21.71
CA ASP A 14 5.48 -20.41 -22.10
C ASP A 14 4.16 -19.88 -21.51
N VAL A 15 4.25 -19.09 -20.41
CA VAL A 15 3.12 -18.45 -19.72
C VAL A 15 3.32 -16.96 -19.42
N ALA A 16 4.57 -16.51 -19.30
CA ALA A 16 4.91 -15.13 -19.00
C ALA A 16 5.28 -14.36 -20.27
N VAL A 17 5.17 -13.04 -20.20
CA VAL A 17 5.71 -12.13 -21.21
C VAL A 17 6.95 -11.43 -20.67
N GLU A 18 7.86 -11.01 -21.54
CA GLU A 18 8.86 -10.02 -21.17
C GLU A 18 8.14 -8.69 -20.91
N THR A 19 8.13 -8.25 -19.66
CA THR A 19 7.36 -7.06 -19.28
C THR A 19 8.12 -5.77 -19.60
N PRO A 20 7.42 -4.65 -19.85
CA PRO A 20 8.07 -3.36 -20.07
C PRO A 20 8.96 -2.90 -18.91
N LEU A 21 10.09 -2.25 -19.25
CA LEU A 21 10.90 -1.44 -18.35
C LEU A 21 10.69 0.05 -18.68
N GLU A 22 9.66 0.63 -18.07
CA GLU A 22 9.18 1.97 -18.41
C GLU A 22 9.89 3.05 -17.62
N ARG A 23 10.20 4.18 -18.25
CA ARG A 23 10.66 5.36 -17.52
C ARG A 23 9.48 6.06 -16.85
N ALA A 24 9.58 6.30 -15.55
CA ALA A 24 8.63 7.13 -14.82
C ALA A 24 9.04 8.60 -14.94
N GLY A 25 8.53 9.30 -15.95
CA GLY A 25 8.98 10.64 -16.33
C GLY A 25 8.84 11.67 -15.21
N LYS A 26 7.64 11.80 -14.63
CA LYS A 26 7.38 12.80 -13.58
C LYS A 26 8.17 12.50 -12.33
N LEU A 27 8.23 11.23 -11.94
CA LEU A 27 9.01 10.80 -10.77
C LEU A 27 10.52 10.99 -10.98
N SER A 28 11.03 10.67 -12.16
CA SER A 28 12.43 10.89 -12.54
C SER A 28 12.81 12.36 -12.42
N GLU A 29 12.00 13.26 -12.97
CA GLU A 29 12.21 14.71 -12.87
C GLU A 29 12.14 15.20 -11.42
N ARG A 30 11.13 14.75 -10.66
CA ARG A 30 10.94 15.12 -9.25
C ARG A 30 12.13 14.72 -8.37
N LEU A 31 12.71 13.56 -8.62
CA LEU A 31 13.83 13.02 -7.84
C LEU A 31 15.19 13.44 -8.39
N GLY A 32 15.29 13.80 -9.68
CA GLY A 32 16.54 14.09 -10.38
C GLY A 32 17.36 12.84 -10.70
N VAL A 33 16.70 11.70 -10.93
CA VAL A 33 17.30 10.39 -11.29
C VAL A 33 16.59 9.81 -12.52
N ASP A 34 17.16 8.83 -13.20
CA ASP A 34 16.43 8.04 -14.21
C ASP A 34 15.73 6.85 -13.53
N LEU A 35 14.50 7.08 -13.03
CA LEU A 35 13.70 6.05 -12.38
C LEU A 35 12.95 5.23 -13.44
N ARG A 36 13.27 3.93 -13.49
CA ARG A 36 12.61 2.94 -14.33
C ARG A 36 11.73 2.01 -13.50
N ILE A 37 10.63 1.55 -14.09
CA ILE A 37 9.66 0.67 -13.45
C ILE A 37 9.55 -0.61 -14.27
N LYS A 38 9.87 -1.74 -13.65
CA LYS A 38 9.67 -3.07 -14.24
C LYS A 38 8.23 -3.53 -13.99
N ARG A 39 7.44 -3.63 -15.06
CA ARG A 39 5.97 -3.77 -15.03
C ARG A 39 5.47 -5.21 -14.92
N GLU A 40 5.86 -5.91 -13.85
CA GLU A 40 5.39 -7.29 -13.59
C GLU A 40 3.88 -7.39 -13.28
N ASP A 41 3.23 -6.26 -13.00
CA ASP A 41 1.78 -6.12 -12.93
C ASP A 41 1.06 -6.34 -14.28
N LEU A 42 1.78 -6.29 -15.41
CA LEU A 42 1.22 -6.54 -16.75
C LEU A 42 1.26 -8.02 -17.18
N GLN A 43 1.71 -8.92 -16.31
CA GLN A 43 1.63 -10.35 -16.57
C GLN A 43 0.16 -10.82 -16.67
N PRO A 44 -0.13 -11.97 -17.33
CA PRO A 44 -1.51 -12.47 -17.48
C PRO A 44 -2.28 -12.72 -16.17
N VAL A 45 -1.57 -12.90 -15.05
CA VAL A 45 -2.13 -13.04 -13.69
C VAL A 45 -1.86 -11.82 -12.81
N PHE A 46 -1.54 -10.70 -13.44
CA PHE A 46 -1.28 -9.39 -12.83
C PHE A 46 -0.20 -9.38 -11.74
N SER A 47 0.76 -10.29 -11.81
CA SER A 47 1.93 -10.34 -10.92
C SER A 47 3.01 -11.28 -11.44
N PHE A 48 4.23 -11.17 -10.92
CA PHE A 48 5.36 -12.03 -11.30
C PHE A 48 5.23 -13.51 -10.90
N LYS A 49 4.26 -13.89 -10.05
CA LYS A 49 4.24 -15.21 -9.39
C LYS A 49 4.10 -16.40 -10.36
N LEU A 50 3.55 -16.19 -11.56
CA LEU A 50 3.50 -17.21 -12.59
C LEU A 50 4.88 -17.72 -13.01
N ARG A 51 5.92 -16.88 -12.96
CA ARG A 51 7.26 -17.25 -13.46
C ARG A 51 7.84 -18.42 -12.68
N GLY A 52 8.03 -18.26 -11.37
CA GLY A 52 8.57 -19.35 -10.54
C GLY A 52 7.61 -20.53 -10.40
N ALA A 53 6.30 -20.30 -10.33
CA ALA A 53 5.33 -21.41 -10.30
C ALA A 53 5.49 -22.30 -11.54
N TYR A 54 5.49 -21.69 -12.73
CA TYR A 54 5.66 -22.43 -13.98
C TYR A 54 7.04 -23.06 -14.12
N ASN A 55 8.11 -22.35 -13.74
CA ASN A 55 9.46 -22.90 -13.85
C ASN A 55 9.67 -24.14 -12.97
N MET A 56 9.08 -24.18 -11.77
CA MET A 56 9.09 -25.39 -10.95
C MET A 56 8.20 -26.48 -11.55
N MET A 57 6.95 -26.14 -11.90
CA MET A 57 5.97 -27.13 -12.35
C MET A 57 6.36 -27.78 -13.69
N SER A 58 6.96 -27.03 -14.61
CA SER A 58 7.43 -27.55 -15.91
C SER A 58 8.62 -28.51 -15.80
N LYS A 59 9.23 -28.63 -14.62
CA LYS A 59 10.31 -29.59 -14.32
C LYS A 59 9.85 -30.83 -13.57
N LEU A 60 8.57 -30.89 -13.19
CA LEU A 60 7.99 -32.07 -12.56
C LEU A 60 7.96 -33.23 -13.55
N SER A 61 8.11 -34.46 -13.05
CA SER A 61 7.95 -35.65 -13.86
C SER A 61 6.50 -35.79 -14.33
N GLN A 62 6.28 -36.55 -15.41
CA GLN A 62 4.93 -36.83 -15.88
C GLN A 62 4.07 -37.52 -14.80
N GLU A 63 4.67 -38.38 -13.97
CA GLU A 63 4.01 -39.01 -12.83
C GLU A 63 3.54 -37.97 -11.80
N GLN A 64 4.40 -37.02 -11.43
CA GLN A 64 4.05 -35.94 -10.51
C GLN A 64 2.94 -35.04 -11.07
N LEU A 65 2.98 -34.74 -12.38
CA LEU A 65 1.93 -33.96 -13.04
C LEU A 65 0.61 -34.74 -13.10
N ASN A 66 0.65 -36.05 -13.35
CA ASN A 66 -0.54 -36.91 -13.36
C ASN A 66 -1.19 -37.01 -11.97
N ASN A 67 -0.39 -37.05 -10.90
CA ASN A 67 -0.90 -37.00 -9.52
C ASN A 67 -1.45 -35.61 -9.16
N GLY A 68 -1.04 -34.58 -9.89
CA GLY A 68 -1.46 -33.20 -9.72
C GLY A 68 -0.68 -32.44 -8.64
N VAL A 69 -0.95 -31.14 -8.60
CA VAL A 69 -0.25 -30.20 -7.70
C VAL A 69 -1.19 -29.61 -6.66
N ILE A 70 -0.63 -29.09 -5.57
CA ILE A 70 -1.39 -28.44 -4.51
C ILE A 70 -0.63 -27.25 -3.93
N CYS A 71 -1.32 -26.16 -3.61
CA CYS A 71 -0.75 -25.09 -2.79
C CYS A 71 -1.80 -24.45 -1.88
N SER A 72 -1.35 -23.62 -0.94
CA SER A 72 -2.24 -22.73 -0.19
C SER A 72 -1.91 -21.26 -0.45
N SER A 73 -2.89 -20.53 -0.97
CA SER A 73 -2.81 -19.08 -1.23
C SER A 73 -4.19 -18.56 -1.63
N ALA A 74 -4.55 -17.36 -1.18
CA ALA A 74 -5.76 -16.64 -1.60
C ALA A 74 -5.44 -15.43 -2.50
N GLY A 75 -4.31 -15.45 -3.23
CA GLY A 75 -3.82 -14.30 -4.00
C GLY A 75 -2.91 -14.68 -5.16
N ASN A 76 -1.90 -13.85 -5.42
CA ASN A 76 -1.02 -13.92 -6.60
C ASN A 76 -0.40 -15.30 -6.86
N HIS A 77 -0.01 -16.02 -5.80
CA HIS A 77 0.58 -17.36 -5.94
C HIS A 77 -0.45 -18.37 -6.47
N ALA A 78 -1.69 -18.34 -5.97
CA ALA A 78 -2.75 -19.23 -6.43
C ALA A 78 -3.04 -19.05 -7.93
N GLN A 79 -3.11 -17.81 -8.41
CA GLN A 79 -3.32 -17.54 -9.83
C GLN A 79 -2.14 -18.03 -10.67
N GLY A 80 -0.90 -17.83 -10.21
CA GLY A 80 0.30 -18.34 -10.87
C GLY A 80 0.33 -19.87 -11.00
N VAL A 81 -0.03 -20.59 -9.92
CA VAL A 81 -0.12 -22.07 -9.93
C VAL A 81 -1.27 -22.54 -10.83
N ALA A 82 -2.44 -21.92 -10.73
CA ALA A 82 -3.60 -22.31 -11.54
C ALA A 82 -3.36 -22.12 -13.04
N LEU A 83 -2.80 -20.98 -13.45
CA LEU A 83 -2.41 -20.74 -14.84
C LEU A 83 -1.37 -21.78 -15.32
N SER A 84 -0.38 -22.07 -14.48
CA SER A 84 0.69 -23.03 -14.80
C SER A 84 0.13 -24.44 -14.98
N ALA A 85 -0.78 -24.86 -14.10
CA ALA A 85 -1.42 -26.17 -14.16
C ALA A 85 -2.25 -26.33 -15.44
N ARG A 86 -3.04 -25.32 -15.78
CA ARG A 86 -3.80 -25.29 -17.03
C ARG A 86 -2.90 -25.40 -18.26
N LYS A 87 -1.76 -24.68 -18.28
CA LYS A 87 -0.80 -24.74 -19.39
C LYS A 87 -0.16 -26.13 -19.53
N LEU A 88 0.14 -26.78 -18.40
CA LEU A 88 0.79 -28.10 -18.37
C LEU A 88 -0.22 -29.26 -18.47
N GLY A 89 -1.52 -28.98 -18.47
CA GLY A 89 -2.56 -30.01 -18.54
C GLY A 89 -2.63 -30.90 -17.29
N CYS A 90 -2.25 -30.38 -16.12
CA CYS A 90 -2.31 -31.12 -14.86
C CYS A 90 -3.40 -30.59 -13.92
N ASP A 91 -3.87 -31.44 -13.00
CA ASP A 91 -4.80 -31.02 -11.95
C ASP A 91 -4.11 -30.15 -10.89
N ALA A 92 -4.82 -29.15 -10.38
CA ALA A 92 -4.33 -28.26 -9.33
C ALA A 92 -5.39 -28.00 -8.27
N ILE A 93 -5.02 -28.28 -7.02
CA ILE A 93 -5.80 -27.94 -5.83
C ILE A 93 -5.23 -26.67 -5.19
N ILE A 94 -6.08 -25.69 -4.94
CA ILE A 94 -5.72 -24.46 -4.26
C ILE A 94 -6.54 -24.34 -2.98
N VAL A 95 -5.86 -24.40 -1.83
CA VAL A 95 -6.52 -24.30 -0.53
C VAL A 95 -6.50 -22.85 -0.05
N MET A 96 -7.66 -22.32 0.30
CA MET A 96 -7.84 -20.97 0.83
C MET A 96 -8.65 -21.00 2.12
N PRO A 97 -8.51 -20.00 3.03
CA PRO A 97 -9.39 -19.88 4.19
C PRO A 97 -10.85 -19.71 3.77
N VAL A 98 -11.80 -20.15 4.61
CA VAL A 98 -13.25 -19.99 4.38
C VAL A 98 -13.68 -18.52 4.34
N THR A 99 -12.89 -17.66 4.98
CA THR A 99 -13.06 -16.20 5.01
C THR A 99 -12.59 -15.51 3.72
N THR A 100 -12.09 -16.26 2.74
CA THR A 100 -11.61 -15.69 1.47
C THR A 100 -12.78 -15.12 0.66
N PRO A 101 -12.74 -13.83 0.25
CA PRO A 101 -13.79 -13.24 -0.56
C PRO A 101 -14.04 -14.00 -1.87
N GLU A 102 -15.32 -14.11 -2.23
CA GLU A 102 -15.78 -14.88 -3.39
C GLU A 102 -15.08 -14.53 -4.70
N ILE A 103 -14.88 -13.24 -4.94
CA ILE A 103 -14.19 -12.74 -6.13
C ILE A 103 -12.78 -13.33 -6.30
N LYS A 104 -12.08 -13.62 -5.19
CA LYS A 104 -10.71 -14.14 -5.21
C LYS A 104 -10.69 -15.63 -5.55
N TRP A 105 -11.47 -16.46 -4.88
CA TRP A 105 -11.45 -17.89 -5.20
C TRP A 105 -12.08 -18.19 -6.56
N ARG A 106 -13.14 -17.48 -6.97
CA ARG A 106 -13.69 -17.60 -8.32
C ARG A 106 -12.69 -17.21 -9.42
N SER A 107 -11.77 -16.28 -9.14
CA SER A 107 -10.71 -15.93 -10.10
C SER A 107 -9.76 -17.09 -10.40
N VAL A 108 -9.50 -17.91 -9.38
CA VAL A 108 -8.64 -19.10 -9.48
C VAL A 108 -9.38 -20.26 -10.14
N GLU A 109 -10.67 -20.44 -9.86
CA GLU A 109 -11.49 -21.43 -10.57
C GLU A 109 -11.61 -21.13 -12.07
N ARG A 110 -11.74 -19.84 -12.45
CA ARG A 110 -11.74 -19.45 -13.88
C ARG A 110 -10.45 -19.80 -14.61
N LEU A 111 -9.35 -19.98 -13.88
CA LEU A 111 -8.08 -20.46 -14.43
C LEU A 111 -8.02 -21.99 -14.53
N GLY A 112 -9.04 -22.72 -14.07
CA GLY A 112 -9.17 -24.17 -14.20
C GLY A 112 -8.69 -24.98 -13.00
N ALA A 113 -8.38 -24.32 -11.87
CA ALA A 113 -7.98 -25.02 -10.65
C ALA A 113 -9.17 -25.32 -9.73
N THR A 114 -9.07 -26.42 -8.99
CA THR A 114 -10.02 -26.79 -7.95
C THR A 114 -9.73 -25.98 -6.68
N VAL A 115 -10.69 -25.19 -6.20
CA VAL A 115 -10.52 -24.44 -4.95
C VAL A 115 -11.16 -25.18 -3.78
N ILE A 116 -10.42 -25.31 -2.67
CA ILE A 116 -10.92 -25.85 -1.41
C ILE A 116 -10.88 -24.75 -0.36
N LEU A 117 -12.05 -24.40 0.20
CA LEU A 117 -12.15 -23.48 1.32
C LEU A 117 -12.04 -24.26 2.65
N LYS A 118 -10.96 -24.04 3.40
CA LYS A 118 -10.68 -24.74 4.65
C LYS A 118 -9.89 -23.88 5.63
N GLY A 119 -10.33 -23.90 6.89
CA GLY A 119 -9.70 -23.15 7.98
C GLY A 119 -10.12 -21.68 8.01
N ASP A 120 -10.01 -21.06 9.17
CA ASP A 120 -10.38 -19.66 9.38
C ASP A 120 -9.19 -18.72 9.11
N SER A 121 -7.97 -19.27 9.04
CA SER A 121 -6.71 -18.57 8.83
C SER A 121 -5.87 -19.17 7.71
N TYR A 122 -4.91 -18.39 7.20
CA TYR A 122 -3.93 -18.86 6.22
C TYR A 122 -3.11 -20.05 6.76
N ASP A 123 -2.72 -20.00 8.03
CA ASP A 123 -1.89 -21.03 8.65
C ASP A 123 -2.64 -22.38 8.74
N GLU A 124 -3.95 -22.35 9.02
CA GLU A 124 -4.81 -23.55 8.96
C GLU A 124 -5.01 -24.08 7.54
N ALA A 125 -5.30 -23.20 6.57
CA ALA A 125 -5.43 -23.57 5.16
C ALA A 125 -4.14 -24.20 4.62
N GLN A 126 -2.98 -23.66 5.00
CA GLN A 126 -1.68 -24.21 4.63
C GLN A 126 -1.42 -25.57 5.28
N SER A 127 -1.75 -25.72 6.57
CA SER A 127 -1.60 -26.98 7.29
C SER A 127 -2.44 -28.08 6.66
N TYR A 128 -3.69 -27.77 6.30
CA TYR A 128 -4.56 -28.69 5.56
C TYR A 128 -3.99 -29.04 4.18
N ALA A 129 -3.52 -28.05 3.43
CA ALA A 129 -2.91 -28.28 2.10
C ALA A 129 -1.70 -29.22 2.18
N LYS A 130 -0.84 -29.06 3.19
CA LYS A 130 0.33 -29.93 3.40
C LYS A 130 -0.07 -31.35 3.78
N LEU A 131 -1.06 -31.52 4.65
CA LEU A 131 -1.57 -32.84 5.02
C LEU A 131 -2.16 -33.55 3.79
N ARG A 132 -3.08 -32.90 3.08
CA ARG A 132 -3.70 -33.45 1.88
C ARG A 132 -2.68 -33.75 0.77
N CYS A 133 -1.65 -32.91 0.65
CA CYS A 133 -0.54 -33.16 -0.27
C CYS A 133 0.13 -34.52 -0.03
N GLN A 134 0.35 -34.88 1.24
CA GLN A 134 0.95 -36.15 1.63
C GLN A 134 -0.01 -37.32 1.43
N GLU A 135 -1.27 -37.16 1.82
CA GLU A 135 -2.30 -38.20 1.69
C GLU A 135 -2.61 -38.57 0.23
N GLU A 136 -2.61 -37.59 -0.68
CA GLU A 136 -2.95 -37.79 -2.09
C GLU A 136 -1.73 -37.97 -3.01
N GLY A 137 -0.51 -37.93 -2.47
CA GLY A 137 0.71 -38.05 -3.28
C GLY A 137 0.92 -36.90 -4.28
N ARG A 138 0.33 -35.74 -4.00
CA ARG A 138 0.45 -34.53 -4.84
C ARG A 138 1.78 -33.83 -4.62
N THR A 139 2.14 -32.96 -5.55
CA THR A 139 3.31 -32.09 -5.36
C THR A 139 2.92 -30.73 -4.77
N PHE A 140 3.47 -30.38 -3.61
CA PHE A 140 3.26 -29.05 -3.02
C PHE A 140 4.05 -27.98 -3.78
N ILE A 141 3.40 -26.91 -4.22
CA ILE A 141 4.05 -25.78 -4.90
C ILE A 141 4.24 -24.62 -3.92
N PRO A 142 5.46 -24.44 -3.35
CA PRO A 142 5.72 -23.38 -2.40
C PRO A 142 5.60 -21.98 -3.04
N PRO A 143 5.35 -20.92 -2.27
CA PRO A 143 5.23 -19.57 -2.82
C PRO A 143 6.55 -18.85 -3.09
N PHE A 144 7.68 -19.35 -2.57
CA PHE A 144 9.01 -18.71 -2.73
C PHE A 144 10.21 -19.62 -2.43
N ASP A 145 10.17 -20.47 -1.39
CA ASP A 145 11.36 -21.17 -0.88
C ASP A 145 11.66 -22.47 -1.64
N HIS A 146 11.99 -22.34 -2.92
CA HIS A 146 12.38 -23.47 -3.77
C HIS A 146 13.36 -23.00 -4.86
N PRO A 147 14.46 -23.72 -5.14
CA PRO A 147 15.46 -23.30 -6.13
C PRO A 147 14.86 -23.00 -7.51
N ASP A 148 13.96 -23.84 -8.01
CA ASP A 148 13.32 -23.58 -9.31
C ASP A 148 12.37 -22.38 -9.29
N ILE A 149 11.72 -22.09 -8.16
CA ILE A 149 10.89 -20.90 -8.06
C ILE A 149 11.77 -19.67 -8.10
N ILE A 150 12.84 -19.65 -7.30
CA ILE A 150 13.84 -18.59 -7.25
C ILE A 150 14.45 -18.35 -8.64
N ALA A 151 14.84 -19.42 -9.35
CA ALA A 151 15.37 -19.32 -10.71
C ALA A 151 14.33 -18.74 -11.69
N GLY A 152 13.06 -19.15 -11.60
CA GLY A 152 11.99 -18.57 -12.40
C GLY A 152 11.83 -17.07 -12.14
N GLN A 153 11.92 -16.64 -10.87
CA GLN A 153 11.84 -15.20 -10.55
C GLN A 153 13.08 -14.42 -11.00
N GLY A 154 14.24 -15.05 -11.05
CA GLY A 154 15.48 -14.44 -11.53
C GLY A 154 15.43 -14.02 -13.00
N THR A 155 14.49 -14.56 -13.79
CA THR A 155 14.24 -14.11 -15.18
C THR A 155 13.83 -12.64 -15.25
N VAL A 156 13.24 -12.07 -14.18
CA VAL A 156 12.98 -10.63 -14.09
C VAL A 156 14.28 -9.83 -14.09
N GLY A 157 15.30 -10.31 -13.36
CA GLY A 157 16.63 -9.69 -13.33
C GLY A 157 17.35 -9.79 -14.68
N MET A 158 17.20 -10.93 -15.36
CA MET A 158 17.69 -11.11 -16.73
C MET A 158 17.08 -10.11 -17.70
N GLU A 159 15.76 -9.93 -17.67
CA GLU A 159 15.08 -8.95 -18.52
C GLU A 159 15.53 -7.53 -18.22
N ILE A 160 15.65 -7.13 -16.94
CA ILE A 160 16.12 -5.78 -16.57
C ILE A 160 17.51 -5.50 -17.16
N VAL A 161 18.44 -6.46 -17.02
CA VAL A 161 19.80 -6.32 -17.55
C VAL A 161 19.81 -6.26 -19.07
N HIS A 162 18.93 -7.01 -19.75
CA HIS A 162 18.82 -7.00 -21.20
C HIS A 162 18.19 -5.70 -21.74
N GLN A 163 17.17 -5.18 -21.06
CA GLN A 163 16.38 -4.03 -21.49
C GLN A 163 17.07 -2.68 -21.23
N LEU A 164 17.95 -2.62 -20.23
CA LEU A 164 18.63 -1.37 -19.87
C LEU A 164 19.93 -1.19 -20.67
N GLN A 165 20.05 -0.05 -21.33
CA GLN A 165 21.28 0.39 -21.98
C GLN A 165 21.95 1.45 -21.13
N GLY A 166 23.07 1.09 -20.49
CA GLY A 166 23.88 2.02 -19.68
C GLY A 166 24.06 1.60 -18.22
N PRO A 167 24.70 2.46 -17.41
CA PRO A 167 24.98 2.17 -16.02
C PRO A 167 23.69 2.09 -15.18
N LEU A 168 23.66 1.15 -14.25
CA LEU A 168 22.56 0.91 -13.32
C LEU A 168 23.09 1.01 -11.89
N HIS A 169 22.54 1.93 -11.10
CA HIS A 169 22.95 2.11 -9.71
C HIS A 169 22.33 1.07 -8.79
N ALA A 170 21.00 0.89 -8.87
CA ALA A 170 20.28 -0.02 -7.97
C ALA A 170 18.99 -0.59 -8.55
N ILE A 171 18.64 -1.81 -8.14
CA ILE A 171 17.35 -2.45 -8.34
C ILE A 171 16.65 -2.61 -6.99
N PHE A 172 15.48 -2.01 -6.84
CA PHE A 172 14.61 -2.11 -5.68
C PHE A 172 13.59 -3.22 -5.88
N VAL A 173 13.57 -4.17 -4.95
CA VAL A 173 12.76 -5.39 -5.05
C VAL A 173 11.87 -5.53 -3.81
N PRO A 174 10.55 -5.72 -3.95
CA PRO A 174 9.71 -5.94 -2.80
C PRO A 174 10.00 -7.31 -2.18
N VAL A 175 10.05 -7.37 -0.85
CA VAL A 175 10.41 -8.58 -0.12
C VAL A 175 9.23 -9.02 0.76
N GLY A 176 8.80 -10.26 0.55
CA GLY A 176 8.00 -11.01 1.52
C GLY A 176 8.80 -12.22 1.96
N GLY A 177 8.54 -13.37 1.31
CA GLY A 177 9.32 -14.59 1.58
C GLY A 177 10.73 -14.62 0.97
N GLY A 178 11.10 -13.64 0.14
CA GLY A 178 12.45 -13.50 -0.42
C GLY A 178 12.69 -14.11 -1.81
N GLY A 179 11.71 -14.80 -2.41
CA GLY A 179 11.91 -15.53 -3.68
C GLY A 179 12.30 -14.63 -4.86
N LEU A 180 11.64 -13.49 -5.03
CA LEU A 180 11.91 -12.53 -6.11
C LEU A 180 13.30 -11.92 -5.98
N ILE A 181 13.60 -11.31 -4.83
CA ILE A 181 14.89 -10.66 -4.60
C ILE A 181 16.05 -11.65 -4.66
N ALA A 182 15.88 -12.87 -4.13
CA ALA A 182 16.92 -13.90 -4.19
C ALA A 182 17.24 -14.30 -5.63
N GLY A 183 16.21 -14.47 -6.48
CA GLY A 183 16.39 -14.82 -7.89
C GLY A 183 17.07 -13.71 -8.67
N ILE A 184 16.60 -12.48 -8.50
CA ILE A 184 17.18 -11.29 -9.16
C ILE A 184 18.62 -11.09 -8.69
N ALA A 185 18.89 -11.12 -7.39
CA ALA A 185 20.23 -10.92 -6.84
C ALA A 185 21.21 -11.98 -7.33
N ALA A 186 20.82 -13.26 -7.30
CA ALA A 186 21.68 -14.36 -7.73
C ALA A 186 22.06 -14.30 -9.21
N TYR A 187 21.17 -13.76 -10.07
CA TYR A 187 21.46 -13.51 -11.48
C TYR A 187 22.29 -12.23 -11.65
N VAL A 188 21.78 -11.08 -11.19
CA VAL A 188 22.36 -9.77 -11.47
C VAL A 188 23.76 -9.66 -10.89
N LYS A 189 24.01 -10.13 -9.66
CA LYS A 189 25.36 -10.09 -9.07
C LYS A 189 26.40 -10.93 -9.81
N ARG A 190 25.98 -11.82 -10.73
CA ARG A 190 26.88 -12.59 -11.60
C ARG A 190 27.17 -11.89 -12.92
N VAL A 191 26.27 -11.03 -13.38
CA VAL A 191 26.37 -10.34 -14.67
C VAL A 191 26.89 -8.91 -14.49
N LEU A 192 26.35 -8.19 -13.51
CA LEU A 192 26.70 -6.81 -13.13
C LEU A 192 26.89 -6.73 -11.60
N PRO A 193 28.03 -7.20 -11.06
CA PRO A 193 28.27 -7.27 -9.60
C PRO A 193 28.19 -5.92 -8.87
N GLU A 194 28.46 -4.82 -9.57
CA GLU A 194 28.43 -3.45 -9.07
C GLU A 194 27.01 -2.92 -8.81
N VAL A 195 26.00 -3.49 -9.47
CA VAL A 195 24.60 -3.06 -9.31
C VAL A 195 24.12 -3.42 -7.90
N LYS A 196 23.58 -2.44 -7.17
CA LYS A 196 23.01 -2.67 -5.84
C LYS A 196 21.65 -3.35 -5.95
N ILE A 197 21.46 -4.43 -5.19
CA ILE A 197 20.17 -5.09 -5.02
C ILE A 197 19.64 -4.73 -3.66
N ILE A 198 18.57 -3.95 -3.63
CA ILE A 198 18.00 -3.40 -2.40
C ILE A 198 16.61 -3.98 -2.20
N GLY A 199 16.42 -4.70 -1.09
CA GLY A 199 15.11 -5.16 -0.68
C GLY A 199 14.27 -4.02 -0.12
N VAL A 200 12.95 -4.12 -0.27
CA VAL A 200 12.01 -3.19 0.37
C VAL A 200 10.95 -3.99 1.11
N GLU A 201 10.79 -3.70 2.40
CA GLU A 201 9.79 -4.33 3.29
C GLU A 201 8.92 -3.25 3.95
N PRO A 202 7.65 -3.56 4.26
CA PRO A 202 6.85 -2.72 5.16
C PRO A 202 7.49 -2.72 6.56
N SER A 203 7.46 -1.58 7.24
CA SER A 203 8.00 -1.48 8.61
C SER A 203 7.34 -2.45 9.62
N ASP A 204 6.11 -2.88 9.35
CA ASP A 204 5.34 -3.82 10.17
C ASP A 204 5.34 -5.27 9.64
N ALA A 205 6.12 -5.56 8.60
CA ALA A 205 6.32 -6.90 8.02
C ALA A 205 7.75 -7.05 7.47
N ASN A 206 8.75 -6.89 8.33
CA ASN A 206 10.16 -6.75 8.00
C ASN A 206 11.03 -7.99 8.36
N ALA A 207 10.52 -9.18 8.03
CA ALA A 207 11.13 -10.44 8.46
C ALA A 207 12.54 -10.65 7.87
N MET A 208 12.78 -10.25 6.62
CA MET A 208 14.09 -10.38 5.98
C MET A 208 15.11 -9.42 6.59
N ALA A 209 14.72 -8.16 6.82
CA ALA A 209 15.60 -7.15 7.43
C ALA A 209 16.09 -7.60 8.80
N LEU A 210 15.17 -8.05 9.66
CA LEU A 210 15.51 -8.59 10.97
C LEU A 210 16.37 -9.85 10.86
N SER A 211 16.04 -10.76 9.92
CA SER A 211 16.82 -11.98 9.73
C SER A 211 18.27 -11.69 9.29
N LEU A 212 18.46 -10.74 8.36
CA LEU A 212 19.79 -10.34 7.89
C LEU A 212 20.57 -9.65 9.01
N CYS A 213 19.94 -8.75 9.75
CA CYS A 213 20.53 -8.05 10.88
C CYS A 213 21.03 -9.04 11.97
N HIS A 214 20.25 -10.06 12.28
CA HIS A 214 20.61 -11.07 13.28
C HIS A 214 21.49 -12.20 12.73
N GLY A 215 21.75 -12.26 11.42
CA GLY A 215 22.49 -13.35 10.79
C GLY A 215 21.78 -14.71 10.81
N GLN A 216 20.51 -14.77 11.23
CA GLN A 216 19.70 -15.98 11.31
C GLN A 216 18.22 -15.66 11.04
N ARG A 217 17.46 -16.64 10.53
CA ARG A 217 16.03 -16.43 10.26
C ARG A 217 15.24 -16.14 11.54
N VAL A 218 14.50 -15.05 11.53
CA VAL A 218 13.61 -14.62 12.62
C VAL A 218 12.16 -14.89 12.24
N MET A 219 11.35 -15.28 13.23
CA MET A 219 9.90 -15.35 13.11
C MET A 219 9.26 -14.13 13.75
N LEU A 220 8.50 -13.36 12.96
CA LEU A 220 7.70 -12.26 13.48
C LEU A 220 6.51 -12.78 14.28
N LYS A 221 6.18 -12.09 15.37
CA LYS A 221 4.94 -12.35 16.14
C LYS A 221 3.70 -12.01 15.32
N HIS A 222 3.75 -10.86 14.66
CA HIS A 222 2.69 -10.33 13.80
C HIS A 222 3.33 -9.75 12.53
N ALA A 223 2.60 -9.80 11.42
CA ALA A 223 2.98 -9.15 10.17
C ALA A 223 1.79 -8.32 9.69
N GLY A 224 2.03 -7.06 9.35
CA GLY A 224 1.01 -6.13 8.86
C GLY A 224 0.31 -6.63 7.60
N GLY A 225 -1.01 -6.48 7.56
CA GLY A 225 -1.85 -7.02 6.48
C GLY A 225 -2.01 -6.11 5.25
N PHE A 226 -1.52 -4.86 5.30
CA PHE A 226 -1.76 -3.88 4.23
C PHE A 226 -1.09 -4.29 2.91
N ALA A 227 0.22 -4.57 2.95
CA ALA A 227 0.96 -5.17 1.85
C ALA A 227 0.93 -6.70 1.94
N ASN A 228 -0.25 -7.28 1.74
CA ASN A 228 -0.50 -8.72 1.97
C ASN A 228 0.44 -9.68 1.21
N GLY A 229 0.94 -9.31 0.03
CA GLY A 229 1.91 -10.10 -0.74
C GLY A 229 3.30 -10.15 -0.10
N ALA A 230 3.60 -9.21 0.81
CA ALA A 230 4.82 -9.09 1.60
C ALA A 230 4.63 -9.47 3.08
N ALA A 231 3.40 -9.74 3.52
CA ALA A 231 3.05 -10.07 4.91
C ALA A 231 3.50 -11.48 5.32
N VAL A 232 4.81 -11.70 5.42
CA VAL A 232 5.42 -13.01 5.70
C VAL A 232 6.08 -13.00 7.08
N LYS A 233 5.67 -13.94 7.95
CA LYS A 233 6.22 -14.07 9.32
C LYS A 233 7.63 -14.65 9.34
N VAL A 234 7.96 -15.55 8.41
CA VAL A 234 9.24 -16.27 8.34
C VAL A 234 9.70 -16.36 6.89
N VAL A 235 10.91 -15.87 6.61
CA VAL A 235 11.52 -15.92 5.27
C VAL A 235 11.96 -17.34 4.89
N GLY A 236 12.12 -17.58 3.58
CA GLY A 236 12.59 -18.87 3.08
C GLY A 236 14.02 -19.18 3.51
N LYS A 237 14.33 -20.46 3.74
CA LYS A 237 15.67 -20.92 4.11
C LYS A 237 16.68 -20.59 3.00
N GLU A 238 16.35 -20.95 1.76
CA GLU A 238 17.26 -20.75 0.64
C GLU A 238 17.29 -19.28 0.22
N THR A 239 16.13 -18.62 0.24
CA THR A 239 16.06 -17.18 -0.06
C THR A 239 16.89 -16.34 0.92
N PHE A 240 16.87 -16.67 2.21
CA PHE A 240 17.67 -16.00 3.23
C PHE A 240 19.17 -16.20 2.97
N ARG A 241 19.60 -17.44 2.70
CA ARG A 241 21.00 -17.76 2.35
C ARG A 241 21.47 -16.94 1.15
N LEU A 242 20.65 -16.81 0.11
CA LEU A 242 20.98 -16.01 -1.06
C LEU A 242 21.02 -14.51 -0.75
N CYS A 243 20.07 -14.01 0.06
CA CYS A 243 20.06 -12.61 0.47
C CYS A 243 21.32 -12.24 1.27
N GLN A 244 21.76 -13.10 2.20
CA GLN A 244 23.01 -12.88 2.94
C GLN A 244 24.24 -12.72 2.04
N ASN A 245 24.24 -13.36 0.87
CA ASN A 245 25.40 -13.38 -0.03
C ASN A 245 25.35 -12.28 -1.10
N PHE A 246 24.16 -11.83 -1.51
CA PHE A 246 23.99 -11.05 -2.74
C PHE A 246 23.19 -9.74 -2.58
N VAL A 247 22.48 -9.54 -1.48
CA VAL A 247 21.65 -8.34 -1.27
C VAL A 247 22.45 -7.29 -0.51
N ASP A 248 22.47 -6.06 -1.03
CA ASP A 248 23.30 -4.96 -0.50
C ASP A 248 22.63 -4.23 0.67
N GLY A 249 21.32 -4.40 0.86
CA GLY A 249 20.60 -3.84 2.00
C GLY A 249 19.08 -3.96 1.86
N ILE A 250 18.36 -3.53 2.91
CA ILE A 250 16.91 -3.45 2.91
C ILE A 250 16.47 -2.06 3.37
N VAL A 251 15.51 -1.49 2.66
CA VAL A 251 14.80 -0.26 3.03
C VAL A 251 13.45 -0.62 3.63
N LEU A 252 13.11 0.01 4.76
CA LEU A 252 11.80 -0.11 5.37
C LEU A 252 10.94 1.08 5.00
N VAL A 253 9.66 0.83 4.69
CA VAL A 253 8.71 1.91 4.36
C VAL A 253 7.42 1.78 5.15
N SER A 254 6.82 2.92 5.46
CA SER A 254 5.52 2.99 6.12
C SER A 254 4.38 2.69 5.15
N GLN A 255 3.21 2.36 5.70
CA GLN A 255 1.97 2.25 4.94
C GLN A 255 1.66 3.53 4.15
N ASP A 256 1.86 4.71 4.75
CA ASP A 256 1.60 5.98 4.09
C ASP A 256 2.51 6.19 2.86
N ALA A 257 3.77 5.76 2.95
CA ALA A 257 4.71 5.83 1.82
C ALA A 257 4.28 4.88 0.68
N ILE A 258 3.78 3.68 1.01
CA ILE A 258 3.22 2.76 0.02
C ILE A 258 2.01 3.40 -0.66
N CYS A 259 1.10 4.03 0.09
CA CYS A 259 -0.06 4.73 -0.47
C CYS A 259 0.33 5.90 -1.38
N ALA A 260 1.31 6.70 -0.97
CA ALA A 260 1.84 7.78 -1.79
C ALA A 260 2.39 7.25 -3.13
N SER A 261 3.14 6.15 -3.11
CA SER A 261 3.66 5.55 -4.35
C SER A 261 2.60 4.90 -5.23
N ILE A 262 1.48 4.38 -4.67
CA ILE A 262 0.32 3.97 -5.48
C ILE A 262 -0.27 5.20 -6.21
N LYS A 263 -0.43 6.32 -5.51
CA LYS A 263 -0.92 7.58 -6.11
C LYS A 263 0.02 8.10 -7.18
N ASP A 264 1.33 8.06 -6.94
CA ASP A 264 2.33 8.50 -7.91
C ASP A 264 2.31 7.63 -9.18
N MET A 265 2.17 6.30 -9.06
CA MET A 265 1.97 5.41 -10.21
C MET A 265 0.71 5.76 -11.00
N PHE A 266 -0.40 5.99 -10.31
CA PHE A 266 -1.63 6.41 -10.96
C PHE A 266 -1.48 7.74 -11.70
N GLU A 267 -0.74 8.69 -11.13
CA GLU A 267 -0.51 9.98 -11.75
C GLU A 267 0.46 9.93 -12.94
N GLU A 268 1.43 9.01 -12.90
CA GLU A 268 2.39 8.77 -13.97
C GLU A 268 1.69 8.24 -15.22
N ASN A 269 0.97 7.11 -15.10
CA ASN A 269 0.46 6.37 -16.25
C ASN A 269 -0.93 5.74 -16.04
N ARG A 270 -1.69 6.19 -15.03
CA ARG A 270 -3.05 5.71 -14.69
C ARG A 270 -3.13 4.24 -14.27
N ASN A 271 -1.99 3.63 -13.97
CA ASN A 271 -1.94 2.26 -13.45
C ASN A 271 -2.07 2.23 -11.94
N ILE A 272 -2.68 1.17 -11.45
CA ILE A 272 -3.01 0.99 -10.03
C ILE A 272 -2.33 -0.29 -9.54
N PRO A 273 -1.09 -0.22 -9.02
CA PRO A 273 -0.44 -1.37 -8.41
C PRO A 273 -1.09 -1.70 -7.07
N GLU A 274 -1.07 -2.98 -6.68
CA GLU A 274 -1.46 -3.39 -5.33
C GLU A 274 -0.44 -2.84 -4.30
N PRO A 275 -0.74 -2.81 -2.99
CA PRO A 275 0.21 -2.29 -2.00
C PRO A 275 1.60 -2.95 -2.03
N SER A 276 1.68 -4.28 -2.22
CA SER A 276 2.96 -4.98 -2.43
C SER A 276 3.60 -4.67 -3.79
N GLY A 277 2.80 -4.29 -4.79
CA GLY A 277 3.24 -3.82 -6.10
C GLY A 277 3.95 -2.47 -6.05
N ALA A 278 3.45 -1.53 -5.24
CA ALA A 278 4.04 -0.21 -5.06
C ALA A 278 5.23 -0.17 -4.08
N LEU A 279 5.44 -1.26 -3.32
CA LEU A 279 6.41 -1.30 -2.23
C LEU A 279 7.85 -0.94 -2.67
N ALA A 280 8.34 -1.51 -3.78
CA ALA A 280 9.67 -1.20 -4.27
C ALA A 280 9.81 0.25 -4.74
N LEU A 281 8.75 0.84 -5.29
CA LEU A 281 8.75 2.24 -5.69
C LEU A 281 8.89 3.15 -4.46
N ALA A 282 8.11 2.89 -3.40
CA ALA A 282 8.22 3.64 -2.15
C ALA A 282 9.64 3.59 -1.56
N GLY A 283 10.27 2.42 -1.59
CA GLY A 283 11.67 2.25 -1.16
C GLY A 283 12.66 2.99 -2.04
N ALA A 284 12.47 2.96 -3.37
CA ALA A 284 13.32 3.68 -4.32
C ALA A 284 13.24 5.20 -4.11
N GLU A 285 12.03 5.74 -3.95
CA GLU A 285 11.81 7.16 -3.66
C GLU A 285 12.47 7.58 -2.35
N ALA A 286 12.26 6.81 -1.27
CA ALA A 286 12.84 7.08 0.03
C ALA A 286 14.37 7.04 -0.03
N TYR A 287 14.94 6.04 -0.69
CA TYR A 287 16.38 5.91 -0.88
C TYR A 287 16.98 7.09 -1.66
N CYS A 288 16.38 7.46 -2.79
CA CYS A 288 16.87 8.57 -3.61
C CYS A 288 16.84 9.89 -2.84
N LYS A 289 15.77 10.14 -2.08
CA LYS A 289 15.63 11.33 -1.22
C LYS A 289 16.67 11.33 -0.10
N TYR A 290 16.84 10.20 0.61
CA TYR A 290 17.74 10.10 1.75
C TYR A 290 19.21 10.31 1.36
N TYR A 291 19.66 9.69 0.27
CA TYR A 291 21.05 9.81 -0.19
C TYR A 291 21.28 11.01 -1.12
N GLY A 292 20.26 11.80 -1.43
CA GLY A 292 20.38 12.93 -2.35
C GLY A 292 20.86 12.52 -3.75
N LEU A 293 20.43 11.35 -4.22
CA LEU A 293 20.91 10.75 -5.47
C LEU A 293 20.55 11.64 -6.68
N LYS A 294 21.48 11.86 -7.60
CA LYS A 294 21.29 12.68 -8.80
C LYS A 294 21.97 12.07 -10.02
N GLY A 295 21.29 12.08 -11.16
CA GLY A 295 21.82 11.62 -12.45
C GLY A 295 21.98 10.10 -12.59
N GLU A 296 21.71 9.34 -11.54
CA GLU A 296 21.81 7.87 -11.54
C GLU A 296 20.57 7.20 -12.09
N THR A 297 20.74 6.00 -12.65
CA THR A 297 19.63 5.14 -13.08
C THR A 297 19.26 4.16 -11.97
N VAL A 298 17.97 4.08 -11.63
CA VAL A 298 17.44 3.14 -10.64
C VAL A 298 16.21 2.42 -11.17
N VAL A 299 16.02 1.16 -10.79
CA VAL A 299 14.88 0.34 -11.20
C VAL A 299 14.04 -0.03 -9.99
N ALA A 300 12.72 0.20 -10.03
CA ALA A 300 11.76 -0.32 -9.05
C ALA A 300 10.85 -1.36 -9.70
N ILE A 301 10.54 -2.44 -8.99
CA ILE A 301 9.66 -3.50 -9.50
C ILE A 301 8.22 -3.23 -9.07
N SER A 302 7.34 -3.00 -10.05
CA SER A 302 5.90 -3.04 -9.87
C SER A 302 5.46 -4.50 -9.88
N SER A 303 5.41 -5.12 -8.69
CA SER A 303 5.35 -6.59 -8.57
C SER A 303 3.97 -7.22 -8.78
N GLY A 304 2.89 -6.43 -8.70
CA GLY A 304 1.54 -6.92 -8.95
C GLY A 304 0.46 -5.84 -8.82
N ALA A 305 -0.75 -6.17 -9.25
CA ALA A 305 -1.91 -5.27 -9.29
C ALA A 305 -3.24 -5.91 -8.82
N ASN A 306 -3.20 -7.03 -8.09
CA ASN A 306 -4.40 -7.73 -7.61
C ASN A 306 -4.89 -7.17 -6.27
N MET A 307 -5.44 -5.95 -6.29
CA MET A 307 -6.13 -5.38 -5.12
C MET A 307 -7.66 -5.46 -5.24
N ASN A 308 -8.37 -5.42 -4.11
CA ASN A 308 -9.80 -5.11 -4.15
C ASN A 308 -9.97 -3.61 -4.41
N PHE A 309 -10.94 -3.23 -5.25
CA PHE A 309 -11.24 -1.84 -5.55
C PHE A 309 -11.54 -1.02 -4.29
N ASP A 310 -12.22 -1.61 -3.30
CA ASP A 310 -12.52 -0.93 -2.03
C ASP A 310 -11.25 -0.51 -1.25
N THR A 311 -10.12 -1.19 -1.47
CA THR A 311 -8.84 -0.82 -0.86
C THR A 311 -8.36 0.55 -1.34
N LEU A 312 -8.77 1.00 -2.54
CA LEU A 312 -8.46 2.34 -3.02
C LEU A 312 -9.01 3.43 -2.13
N ARG A 313 -10.12 3.18 -1.43
CA ARG A 313 -10.65 4.13 -0.46
C ARG A 313 -9.64 4.40 0.66
N LEU A 314 -9.04 3.36 1.22
CA LEU A 314 -7.99 3.49 2.23
C LEU A 314 -6.76 4.20 1.68
N VAL A 315 -6.36 3.88 0.44
CA VAL A 315 -5.24 4.55 -0.24
C VAL A 315 -5.52 6.04 -0.44
N ALA A 316 -6.74 6.41 -0.81
CA ALA A 316 -7.15 7.80 -1.02
C ALA A 316 -7.25 8.58 0.30
N GLU A 317 -7.74 7.95 1.36
CA GLU A 317 -7.93 8.56 2.69
C GLU A 317 -6.61 8.79 3.44
N LEU A 318 -5.56 8.01 3.16
CA LEU A 318 -4.28 8.14 3.86
C LEU A 318 -3.52 9.42 3.45
N PRO A 319 -2.86 10.10 4.41
CA PRO A 319 -2.18 11.37 4.15
C PRO A 319 -1.12 11.20 3.06
N ASP A 320 -1.04 12.17 2.16
CA ASP A 320 0.04 12.21 1.19
C ASP A 320 1.36 12.55 1.90
N VAL A 321 2.24 11.55 2.06
CA VAL A 321 3.58 11.76 2.61
C VAL A 321 4.36 12.70 1.68
N GLY A 322 4.52 13.95 2.10
CA GLY A 322 5.32 14.95 1.39
C GLY A 322 4.56 15.81 0.36
N ARG A 323 3.23 15.68 0.22
CA ARG A 323 2.42 16.72 -0.44
C ARG A 323 1.84 17.66 0.60
N LYS A 324 1.63 18.92 0.21
CA LYS A 324 1.03 19.91 1.12
C LYS A 324 -0.38 19.43 1.46
N PRO A 325 -0.71 19.18 2.74
CA PRO A 325 -2.05 18.74 3.10
C PRO A 325 -3.06 19.83 2.71
N GLU A 326 -4.26 19.41 2.30
CA GLU A 326 -5.40 20.33 2.31
C GLU A 326 -5.54 20.90 3.72
N ALA A 327 -5.56 22.22 3.83
CA ALA A 327 -5.74 22.85 5.12
C ALA A 327 -7.19 22.64 5.56
N VAL A 328 -7.40 21.89 6.64
CA VAL A 328 -8.70 21.83 7.31
C VAL A 328 -8.72 22.97 8.34
N LEU A 329 -9.65 23.88 8.14
CA LEU A 329 -9.84 25.06 8.96
C LEU A 329 -11.13 24.91 9.75
N ALA A 330 -11.07 25.22 11.03
CA ALA A 330 -12.24 25.31 11.88
C ALA A 330 -12.51 26.77 12.19
N THR A 331 -13.70 27.26 11.86
CA THR A 331 -14.14 28.62 12.13
C THR A 331 -15.44 28.57 12.91
N PHE A 332 -15.48 29.27 14.03
CA PHE A 332 -16.72 29.52 14.76
C PHE A 332 -17.43 30.70 14.10
N LEU A 333 -18.72 30.53 13.78
CA LEU A 333 -19.57 31.56 13.22
C LEU A 333 -20.69 31.88 14.22
N PRO A 334 -21.04 33.16 14.41
CA PRO A 334 -22.25 33.52 15.13
C PRO A 334 -23.48 33.09 14.33
N GLU A 335 -24.44 32.43 14.98
CA GLU A 335 -25.69 31.95 14.37
C GLU A 335 -26.71 33.08 14.23
N GLU A 336 -26.47 33.93 13.23
CA GLU A 336 -27.37 35.01 12.84
C GLU A 336 -27.83 34.85 11.39
N GLN A 337 -29.00 35.39 11.07
CA GLN A 337 -29.53 35.34 9.72
C GLN A 337 -28.54 35.98 8.74
N GLY A 338 -28.03 35.17 7.80
CA GLY A 338 -27.09 35.61 6.77
C GLY A 338 -25.61 35.47 7.14
N SER A 339 -25.25 35.03 8.35
CA SER A 339 -23.85 34.76 8.73
C SER A 339 -23.16 33.77 7.79
N PHE A 340 -23.87 32.70 7.42
CA PHE A 340 -23.38 31.73 6.45
C PHE A 340 -23.13 32.34 5.07
N LYS A 341 -24.05 33.18 4.59
CA LYS A 341 -23.93 33.81 3.28
C LYS A 341 -22.72 34.75 3.25
N LYS A 342 -22.56 35.56 4.30
CA LYS A 342 -21.37 36.41 4.48
C LYS A 342 -20.11 35.55 4.47
N PHE A 343 -20.09 34.46 5.24
CA PHE A 343 -18.98 33.50 5.29
C PHE A 343 -18.67 32.89 3.92
N ALA A 344 -19.67 32.43 3.17
CA ALA A 344 -19.47 31.85 1.84
C ALA A 344 -18.95 32.89 0.83
N GLU A 345 -19.43 34.14 0.91
CA GLU A 345 -18.92 35.26 0.12
C GLU A 345 -17.44 35.57 0.44
N LEU A 346 -16.98 35.30 1.67
CA LEU A 346 -15.57 35.45 2.07
C LEU A 346 -14.63 34.50 1.30
N PHE A 347 -15.10 33.31 0.91
CA PHE A 347 -14.25 32.38 0.17
C PHE A 347 -14.06 32.77 -1.30
N GLY A 348 -14.87 33.70 -1.81
CA GLY A 348 -14.74 34.22 -3.17
C GLY A 348 -14.69 33.11 -4.22
N ARG A 349 -13.51 32.92 -4.84
CA ARG A 349 -13.24 31.92 -5.89
C ARG A 349 -12.44 30.70 -5.41
N MET A 350 -12.17 30.57 -4.12
CA MET A 350 -11.40 29.43 -3.60
C MET A 350 -12.20 28.13 -3.77
N ASN A 351 -11.49 27.06 -4.13
CA ASN A 351 -12.06 25.73 -4.21
C ASN A 351 -12.18 25.12 -2.81
N ILE A 352 -13.39 25.17 -2.26
CA ILE A 352 -13.75 24.46 -1.02
C ILE A 352 -13.96 22.99 -1.36
N THR A 353 -13.11 22.11 -0.82
CA THR A 353 -13.13 20.65 -1.07
C THR A 353 -14.01 19.91 -0.08
N GLY A 354 -14.27 20.52 1.08
CA GLY A 354 -15.11 19.96 2.13
C GLY A 354 -15.70 21.07 2.98
N PHE A 355 -16.96 20.91 3.36
CA PHE A 355 -17.68 21.89 4.16
C PHE A 355 -18.65 21.19 5.10
N LYS A 356 -18.55 21.46 6.40
CA LYS A 356 -19.45 20.94 7.43
C LYS A 356 -19.83 22.03 8.41
N HIS A 357 -21.12 22.23 8.57
CA HIS A 357 -21.73 23.18 9.50
C HIS A 357 -22.39 22.40 10.64
N ILE A 358 -22.03 22.73 11.88
CA ILE A 358 -22.60 22.11 13.08
C ILE A 358 -23.06 23.24 14.00
N CYS A 359 -24.37 23.36 14.19
CA CYS A 359 -24.96 24.32 15.13
C CYS A 359 -24.81 23.80 16.56
N ASP A 360 -24.53 24.69 17.51
CA ASP A 360 -24.64 24.35 18.93
C ASP A 360 -26.11 24.08 19.33
N SER A 361 -26.32 23.38 20.45
CA SER A 361 -27.65 23.05 20.97
C SER A 361 -28.45 24.26 21.48
N HIS A 362 -27.85 25.44 21.51
CA HIS A 362 -28.43 26.69 22.00
C HIS A 362 -28.69 27.71 20.87
N GLY A 363 -28.35 27.38 19.62
CA GLY A 363 -28.48 28.23 18.44
C GLY A 363 -27.67 29.52 18.47
N LYS A 364 -26.56 29.59 19.23
CA LYS A 364 -25.78 30.84 19.39
C LYS A 364 -24.52 30.87 18.53
N GLU A 365 -23.82 29.75 18.42
CA GLU A 365 -22.63 29.60 17.59
C GLU A 365 -22.71 28.35 16.73
N ALA A 366 -22.10 28.41 15.55
CA ALA A 366 -21.89 27.30 14.64
C ALA A 366 -20.40 27.03 14.47
N LEU A 367 -20.00 25.76 14.54
CA LEU A 367 -18.69 25.33 14.10
C LEU A 367 -18.75 25.02 12.60
N VAL A 368 -17.91 25.69 11.83
CA VAL A 368 -17.70 25.43 10.41
C VAL A 368 -16.33 24.83 10.17
N LEU A 369 -16.34 23.55 9.79
CA LEU A 369 -15.15 22.86 9.30
C LEU A 369 -15.13 22.99 7.79
N HIS A 370 -14.07 23.56 7.24
CA HIS A 370 -13.90 23.68 5.80
C HIS A 370 -12.49 23.29 5.39
N SER A 371 -12.36 22.65 4.24
CA SER A 371 -11.07 22.29 3.63
C SER A 371 -10.93 22.94 2.27
N GLY A 372 -9.72 23.37 1.93
CA GLY A 372 -9.40 23.99 0.65
C GLY A 372 -8.05 23.52 0.11
N SER A 373 -7.93 23.52 -1.22
CA SER A 373 -6.67 23.18 -1.90
C SER A 373 -5.76 24.41 -1.97
N ASP A 374 -4.65 24.37 -1.21
CA ASP A 374 -3.60 25.41 -1.22
C ASP A 374 -2.80 25.34 -2.53
N ASN A 375 -3.26 26.00 -3.59
CA ASN A 375 -2.32 26.52 -4.58
C ASN A 375 -1.89 27.91 -4.12
N VAL A 376 -0.62 28.02 -3.71
CA VAL A 376 0.07 29.24 -3.24
C VAL A 376 -0.08 29.52 -1.73
N GLY A 377 0.98 29.23 -0.95
CA GLY A 377 1.05 29.47 0.50
C GLY A 377 0.90 30.93 0.94
N ASP A 378 0.86 31.86 -0.01
CA ASP A 378 0.64 33.29 0.18
C ASP A 378 -0.86 33.65 0.35
N GLU A 379 -1.78 32.83 -0.19
CA GLU A 379 -3.23 33.00 0.03
C GLU A 379 -3.68 32.49 1.41
N ARG A 380 -3.04 31.43 1.93
CA ARG A 380 -3.30 30.89 3.27
C ARG A 380 -3.03 31.91 4.38
N ALA A 381 -1.91 32.63 4.30
CA ALA A 381 -1.58 33.68 5.26
C ALA A 381 -2.55 34.88 5.16
N LYS A 382 -2.97 35.22 3.94
CA LYS A 382 -4.00 36.25 3.69
C LYS A 382 -5.36 35.84 4.25
N LEU A 383 -5.80 34.60 4.03
CA LEU A 383 -7.06 34.07 4.56
C LEU A 383 -7.08 34.10 6.09
N LEU A 384 -5.99 33.69 6.73
CA LEU A 384 -5.88 33.67 8.20
C LEU A 384 -5.83 35.08 8.80
N ALA A 385 -5.05 35.98 8.19
CA ALA A 385 -5.02 37.38 8.60
C ALA A 385 -6.41 38.03 8.42
N TRP A 386 -7.10 37.71 7.33
CA TRP A 386 -8.38 38.32 6.99
C TRP A 386 -9.55 37.75 7.82
N LEU A 387 -9.59 36.44 8.10
CA LEU A 387 -10.53 35.82 9.04
C LEU A 387 -10.37 36.37 10.47
N GLY A 388 -9.12 36.60 10.91
CA GLY A 388 -8.84 37.24 12.20
C GLY A 388 -9.28 38.70 12.29
N ILE A 389 -9.33 39.42 11.15
CA ILE A 389 -9.74 40.83 11.07
C ILE A 389 -11.26 40.98 10.97
N CYS A 390 -11.95 40.11 10.22
CA CYS A 390 -13.35 40.35 9.85
C CYS A 390 -14.41 39.88 10.85
N MET A 391 -14.09 38.95 11.77
CA MET A 391 -15.13 38.34 12.61
C MET A 391 -14.87 38.34 14.12
N GLY A 392 -13.71 38.82 14.60
CA GLY A 392 -13.36 38.69 16.03
C GLY A 392 -13.35 37.23 16.51
N THR A 393 -13.26 36.28 15.58
CA THR A 393 -13.37 34.83 15.80
C THR A 393 -12.01 34.23 16.09
N THR A 394 -11.98 33.26 17.00
CA THR A 394 -10.80 32.42 17.24
C THR A 394 -10.68 31.40 16.09
N THR A 395 -9.95 31.74 15.04
CA THR A 395 -9.65 30.81 13.95
C THR A 395 -8.49 29.90 14.38
N GLY A 396 -8.77 28.62 14.57
CA GLY A 396 -7.75 27.60 14.85
C GLY A 396 -7.27 26.95 13.57
N ILE A 397 -5.96 26.94 13.33
CA ILE A 397 -5.36 26.14 12.25
C ILE A 397 -5.10 24.74 12.81
N PHE A 398 -5.75 23.75 12.22
CA PHE A 398 -5.50 22.36 12.57
C PHE A 398 -4.72 21.71 11.43
N ASN A 399 -3.43 21.53 11.62
CA ASN A 399 -2.70 20.56 10.79
C ASN A 399 -3.14 19.17 11.27
N LEU A 400 -4.08 18.55 10.57
CA LEU A 400 -4.39 17.13 10.71
C LEU A 400 -3.20 16.32 10.18
N MET A 401 -2.08 16.33 10.89
CA MET A 401 -1.10 15.26 10.80
C MET A 401 -1.62 14.13 11.69
N THR A 402 -2.03 13.03 11.09
CA THR A 402 -2.43 11.82 11.80
C THR A 402 -1.23 11.26 12.56
N ALA A 403 -1.13 11.60 13.84
CA ALA A 403 -0.52 10.72 14.82
C ALA A 403 -1.64 9.85 15.39
N GLY A 404 -1.61 8.55 15.09
CA GLY A 404 -2.23 7.59 15.99
C GLY A 404 -1.61 7.82 17.38
N LEU A 405 -2.44 8.16 18.36
CA LEU A 405 -2.13 8.71 19.70
C LEU A 405 -1.96 10.24 19.74
N GLY A 406 -3.04 10.91 20.12
CA GLY A 406 -3.01 12.21 20.80
C GLY A 406 -3.06 13.44 19.90
N LEU A 407 -4.20 14.14 19.93
CA LEU A 407 -4.28 15.54 19.53
C LEU A 407 -3.47 16.38 20.54
N TYR A 408 -2.35 16.97 20.11
CA TYR A 408 -1.71 18.06 20.85
C TYR A 408 -2.08 19.40 20.22
N VAL A 409 -2.86 20.19 20.97
CA VAL A 409 -3.32 21.53 20.56
C VAL A 409 -2.38 22.57 21.17
N LYS A 410 -1.82 23.45 20.34
CA LYS A 410 -1.12 24.67 20.81
C LYS A 410 -1.79 25.88 20.17
N ALA A 411 -2.77 26.45 20.87
CA ALA A 411 -3.32 27.76 20.49
C ALA A 411 -2.35 28.86 20.95
N GLN A 412 -1.93 29.74 20.04
CA GLN A 412 -1.20 30.97 20.39
C GLN A 412 -2.22 32.10 20.53
N HIS A 413 -2.55 32.48 21.76
CA HIS A 413 -3.32 33.68 22.08
C HIS A 413 -2.37 34.74 22.70
N PRO A 414 -2.44 36.03 22.36
CA PRO A 414 -1.55 37.06 22.93
C PRO A 414 -1.85 37.42 24.40
N SER A 415 -2.85 36.80 25.03
CA SER A 415 -3.34 37.21 26.36
C SER A 415 -3.99 36.08 27.18
N ALA A 416 -3.76 34.81 26.84
CA ALA A 416 -4.25 33.70 27.65
C ALA A 416 -3.17 32.63 27.84
N HIS A 417 -3.06 32.13 29.07
CA HIS A 417 -2.22 31.00 29.45
C HIS A 417 -2.54 29.74 28.60
N PRO A 418 -1.57 28.83 28.40
CA PRO A 418 -1.72 27.70 27.48
C PRO A 418 -2.94 26.84 27.81
N LEU A 419 -3.86 26.70 26.86
CA LEU A 419 -4.93 25.71 26.89
C LEU A 419 -4.30 24.31 26.74
N VAL A 420 -4.29 23.55 27.83
CA VAL A 420 -3.85 22.15 27.85
C VAL A 420 -5.07 21.27 27.57
N VAL A 421 -5.12 20.67 26.38
CA VAL A 421 -6.13 19.65 26.05
C VAL A 421 -5.56 18.29 26.45
N THR A 422 -6.09 17.71 27.54
CA THR A 422 -5.79 16.33 27.95
C THR A 422 -6.97 15.43 27.61
N CYS A 423 -6.82 14.54 26.63
CA CYS A 423 -7.75 13.42 26.44
C CYS A 423 -7.45 12.34 27.48
N TRP A 424 -8.42 12.02 28.33
CA TRP A 424 -8.44 10.80 29.12
C TRP A 424 -9.55 9.88 28.59
N GLU A 425 -9.20 8.60 28.47
CA GLU A 425 -10.02 7.44 28.08
C GLU A 425 -10.17 7.13 26.57
N ALA A 426 -9.66 5.96 26.22
CA ALA A 426 -9.85 5.29 24.94
C ALA A 426 -11.19 4.55 24.95
N LEU A 427 -12.13 4.97 24.09
CA LEU A 427 -13.35 4.23 23.77
C LEU A 427 -13.26 3.72 22.32
N PRO A 428 -14.00 2.64 21.96
CA PRO A 428 -13.82 1.93 20.69
C PRO A 428 -14.04 2.82 19.46
N LEU A 429 -13.37 2.43 18.36
CA LEU A 429 -13.04 3.08 17.07
C LEU A 429 -14.11 3.90 16.30
N THR A 430 -15.21 4.33 16.91
CA THR A 430 -16.29 5.10 16.25
C THR A 430 -16.71 6.37 16.98
N MET A 431 -16.07 6.74 18.10
CA MET A 431 -16.35 8.01 18.79
C MET A 431 -15.07 8.70 19.27
N VAL A 432 -14.82 9.91 18.78
CA VAL A 432 -13.82 10.83 19.35
C VAL A 432 -14.57 11.82 20.24
N ARG A 433 -14.34 11.74 21.56
CA ARG A 433 -14.91 12.69 22.53
C ARG A 433 -13.90 13.82 22.74
N VAL A 434 -14.20 15.01 22.22
CA VAL A 434 -13.39 16.22 22.47
C VAL A 434 -13.98 16.96 23.66
N VAL A 435 -13.22 17.14 24.73
CA VAL A 435 -13.61 17.92 25.91
C VAL A 435 -12.73 19.17 25.98
N LEU A 436 -13.35 20.35 25.94
CA LEU A 436 -12.65 21.63 26.13
C LEU A 436 -12.75 22.02 27.62
N VAL A 437 -11.63 22.10 28.31
CA VAL A 437 -11.57 22.53 29.71
C VAL A 437 -11.07 23.97 29.76
N SER A 438 -11.87 24.86 30.35
CA SER A 438 -11.44 26.22 30.69
C SER A 438 -10.84 26.25 32.10
N SER A 439 -9.79 27.05 32.33
CA SER A 439 -9.13 27.17 33.64
C SER A 439 -9.94 27.97 34.67
N LEU A 440 -11.20 28.31 34.38
CA LEU A 440 -12.11 29.04 35.25
C LEU A 440 -13.31 28.16 35.63
N GLY A 441 -13.06 26.97 36.18
CA GLY A 441 -14.01 26.19 37.01
C GLY A 441 -15.38 25.80 36.41
N ALA A 442 -15.73 26.21 35.20
CA ALA A 442 -16.97 25.92 34.53
C ALA A 442 -16.70 24.91 33.41
N THR A 443 -17.10 23.67 33.65
CA THR A 443 -17.05 22.56 32.70
C THR A 443 -18.07 22.81 31.59
N LEU A 444 -17.64 23.35 30.45
CA LEU A 444 -18.47 23.35 29.23
C LEU A 444 -18.31 21.99 28.55
N ALA A 445 -19.20 21.05 28.87
CA ALA A 445 -19.21 19.73 28.24
C ALA A 445 -19.90 19.79 26.87
N LEU A 446 -19.18 20.16 25.82
CA LEU A 446 -19.66 19.99 24.45
C LEU A 446 -19.30 18.57 23.98
N VAL A 447 -20.31 17.69 23.83
CA VAL A 447 -20.09 16.33 23.32
C VAL A 447 -20.12 16.37 21.79
N ILE A 448 -18.95 16.34 21.16
CA ILE A 448 -18.84 16.18 19.70
C ILE A 448 -18.92 14.68 19.38
N LEU A 449 -20.00 14.24 18.75
CA LEU A 449 -20.13 12.89 18.19
C LEU A 449 -19.84 12.95 16.69
N LEU A 450 -18.62 12.56 16.29
CA LEU A 450 -18.28 12.38 14.87
C LEU A 450 -18.80 11.03 14.39
N MET A 451 -20.07 10.97 13.97
CA MET A 451 -20.57 9.83 13.18
C MET A 451 -20.14 9.99 11.72
N TYR A 452 -19.31 9.08 11.23
CA TYR A 452 -19.06 8.88 9.80
C TYR A 452 -20.09 7.88 9.27
N ALA A 453 -21.24 8.38 8.80
CA ALA A 453 -22.22 7.59 8.07
C ALA A 453 -22.63 8.33 6.80
N SER A 454 -22.28 7.76 5.65
CA SER A 454 -22.69 8.22 4.33
C SER A 454 -24.11 7.73 4.06
N MET A 455 -25.07 8.63 3.82
CA MET A 455 -26.37 8.27 3.25
C MET A 455 -26.82 9.30 2.21
N LYS A 456 -27.04 8.77 0.99
CA LYS A 456 -27.69 9.42 -0.16
C LYS A 456 -29.06 9.99 0.23
N MET A 457 -29.38 11.20 -0.25
CA MET A 457 -30.79 11.60 -0.41
C MET A 457 -31.07 12.02 -1.85
N THR A 458 -31.95 11.23 -2.46
CA THR A 458 -32.70 11.43 -3.68
C THR A 458 -33.57 12.68 -3.55
N LEU A 459 -33.55 13.56 -4.56
CA LEU A 459 -34.46 14.70 -4.68
C LEU A 459 -35.87 14.19 -5.00
N GLN A 460 -36.82 14.33 -4.06
CA GLN A 460 -38.24 14.46 -4.38
C GLN A 460 -38.69 15.85 -3.95
N GLY A 461 -39.02 16.68 -4.94
CA GLY A 461 -39.59 18.00 -4.75
C GLY A 461 -41.04 17.90 -4.29
N GLY A 462 -41.32 18.53 -3.16
CA GLY A 462 -42.67 18.90 -2.74
C GLY A 462 -42.66 20.40 -2.46
N SER A 463 -43.29 21.18 -3.34
CA SER A 463 -43.55 22.61 -3.15
C SER A 463 -44.66 22.83 -2.11
N PRO A 464 -44.55 23.83 -1.22
CA PRO A 464 -45.69 24.30 -0.43
C PRO A 464 -46.22 25.63 -0.98
N SER A 465 -47.52 25.68 -1.28
CA SER A 465 -48.30 26.92 -1.23
C SER A 465 -49.77 26.56 -1.00
N GLY A 466 -50.40 27.24 -0.03
CA GLY A 466 -51.71 26.91 0.50
C GLY A 466 -52.87 27.68 -0.15
N SER A 467 -54.07 27.18 0.17
CA SER A 467 -55.36 27.87 0.37
C SER A 467 -55.79 28.96 -0.62
N ALA A 468 -56.68 28.59 -1.55
CA ALA A 468 -58.12 28.92 -1.56
C ALA A 468 -58.79 28.13 -2.69
#